data_AF-A0A7R9UQE6-F1
#
_entry.id   AF-A0A7R9UQE6-F1
#
_cell.length_a   1.000
_cell.length_b   1.000
_cell.length_c   1.000
_cell.angle_alpha   90.00
_cell.angle_beta   90.00
_cell.angle_gamma   90.00
#
_symmetry.space_group_name_H-M   'P 1'
#
loop_
_entity.id
_entity.type
_entity.pdbx_description
1 polymer ?
#
loop_
_entity_poly.entity_id
_entity_poly.type
_entity_poly.pdbx_seq_one_letter_code
_entity_poly.pdbx_strand_id
1 'polypeptide(L)'
;QNVIDMFKQAGIYVSALSDEDDDEEGEGDGGEEDQSDAASVALTTMASSPLAPTTAASRGANKGSTRMNAKTIRDLARVHAEYHRIKKEMEALRMANVQLETERSKMKEIVGDLYVSEDEERLLHTSYISLYSQIVASLETARPRTAELMPQLYGVLMRLSDVDLNDVYLEMMKMIMDDSDTASPKLRGVAEGIAIKIGEMIDKPQHVRLKLHAKEAEERKAAEEERKRAEEVAQKNKAQYAEHRRLNAVAHAFLAQRLRAVRDVAHAHLNGERRELALRLMKRPELKIVLMPPHECRAIPPGQYKSFGTSGLQPVEVRAITHVMDSTDKLGTDAQRFLNVLTTKCYALPMQLGEDIEAEGN
;
A
#
# COMPACT_ATOMS: atom_id res chain seq x y z
N GLN A 1 -5.91 -8.99 37.39
CA GLN A 1 -7.13 -9.77 37.13
C GLN A 1 -7.45 -9.61 35.66
N ASN A 2 -7.40 -10.71 34.91
CA ASN A 2 -7.10 -10.70 33.48
C ASN A 2 -8.23 -10.12 32.62
N VAL A 3 -7.88 -9.38 31.56
CA VAL A 3 -8.80 -8.96 30.49
C VAL A 3 -9.58 -10.16 29.91
N ILE A 4 -8.97 -11.35 29.94
CA ILE A 4 -9.58 -12.64 29.61
C ILE A 4 -10.79 -12.98 30.50
N ASP A 5 -10.76 -12.60 31.79
CA ASP A 5 -11.88 -12.84 32.71
C ASP A 5 -13.06 -11.89 32.45
N MET A 6 -12.80 -10.68 31.94
CA MET A 6 -13.82 -9.74 31.49
C MET A 6 -14.55 -10.26 30.24
N PHE A 7 -13.82 -10.84 29.28
CA PHE A 7 -14.42 -11.47 28.09
C PHE A 7 -15.23 -12.73 28.42
N LYS A 8 -14.81 -13.50 29.43
CA LYS A 8 -15.57 -14.67 29.93
C LYS A 8 -16.88 -14.28 30.62
N GLN A 9 -16.92 -13.16 31.36
CA GLN A 9 -18.14 -12.68 32.00
C GLN A 9 -19.17 -12.09 31.02
N ALA A 10 -18.74 -11.67 29.82
CA ALA A 10 -19.60 -11.14 28.76
C ALA A 10 -20.29 -12.21 27.90
N GLY A 11 -20.17 -13.50 28.24
CA GLY A 11 -20.86 -14.59 27.54
C GLY A 11 -20.22 -15.02 26.22
N ILE A 12 -18.99 -14.58 25.94
CA ILE A 12 -18.21 -15.01 24.78
C ILE A 12 -17.50 -16.31 25.14
N TYR A 13 -17.95 -17.43 24.58
CA TYR A 13 -17.26 -18.71 24.67
C TYR A 13 -15.90 -18.60 23.98
N VAL A 14 -14.84 -18.46 24.77
CA VAL A 14 -13.47 -18.77 24.34
C VAL A 14 -13.34 -20.29 24.41
N SER A 15 -13.64 -20.96 23.31
CA SER A 15 -13.23 -22.36 23.10
C SER A 15 -11.71 -22.37 22.84
N ALA A 16 -10.92 -22.26 23.92
CA ALA A 16 -9.53 -22.68 23.91
C ALA A 16 -9.54 -24.22 23.82
N LEU A 17 -8.99 -24.79 22.75
CA LEU A 17 -7.61 -25.28 22.74
C LEU A 17 -7.33 -26.18 23.94
N SER A 18 -7.67 -27.45 23.77
CA SER A 18 -7.05 -28.58 24.47
C SER A 18 -6.67 -29.60 23.40
N ASP A 19 -5.60 -29.32 22.69
CA ASP A 19 -4.81 -30.39 22.06
C ASP A 19 -3.52 -30.47 22.89
N GLU A 20 -3.47 -31.54 23.68
CA GLU A 20 -2.29 -32.03 24.37
C GLU A 20 -1.38 -32.64 23.30
N ASP A 21 -0.19 -32.07 23.12
CA ASP A 21 0.94 -32.77 22.53
C ASP A 21 1.42 -33.81 23.55
N ASP A 22 1.55 -35.07 23.13
CA ASP A 22 2.59 -35.96 23.65
C ASP A 22 3.07 -36.89 22.52
N ASP A 23 4.39 -37.07 22.54
CA ASP A 23 5.23 -37.45 21.42
C ASP A 23 5.25 -38.96 21.09
N GLU A 24 5.75 -39.20 19.88
CA GLU A 24 6.86 -40.13 19.58
C GLU A 24 6.63 -41.56 19.04
N GLU A 25 7.35 -41.78 17.93
CA GLU A 25 7.95 -42.99 17.36
C GLU A 25 7.13 -43.95 16.46
N GLY A 26 7.68 -44.18 15.26
CA GLY A 26 7.32 -45.32 14.41
C GLY A 26 7.75 -45.19 12.95
N GLU A 27 9.05 -45.41 12.68
CA GLU A 27 9.64 -45.61 11.35
C GLU A 27 8.93 -46.70 10.52
N GLY A 28 9.07 -46.61 9.18
CA GLY A 28 8.85 -47.74 8.26
C GLY A 28 8.11 -47.32 6.98
N ASP A 29 8.81 -46.91 5.92
CA ASP A 29 9.41 -47.78 4.90
C ASP A 29 8.42 -48.22 3.81
N GLY A 30 8.82 -47.94 2.56
CA GLY A 30 8.56 -48.77 1.39
C GLY A 30 7.20 -48.64 0.68
N GLY A 31 7.24 -48.31 -0.61
CA GLY A 31 6.25 -48.83 -1.55
C GLY A 31 5.86 -47.90 -2.68
N GLU A 32 6.53 -48.09 -3.82
CA GLU A 32 6.14 -47.67 -5.17
C GLU A 32 4.82 -48.31 -5.65
N GLU A 33 4.46 -48.00 -6.91
CA GLU A 33 3.38 -48.53 -7.77
C GLU A 33 2.07 -47.71 -7.72
N ASP A 34 1.76 -46.84 -8.68
CA ASP A 34 1.61 -46.96 -10.14
C ASP A 34 0.34 -47.69 -10.61
N GLN A 35 -0.34 -47.02 -11.55
CA GLN A 35 -1.29 -47.52 -12.56
C GLN A 35 -2.74 -47.94 -12.25
N SER A 36 -3.53 -47.72 -13.31
CA SER A 36 -4.84 -48.27 -13.70
C SER A 36 -6.07 -47.62 -13.04
N ASP A 37 -6.88 -46.84 -13.75
CA ASP A 37 -7.78 -47.16 -14.87
C ASP A 37 -9.21 -47.50 -14.42
N ALA A 38 -10.13 -46.75 -15.03
CA ALA A 38 -11.38 -47.20 -15.61
C ALA A 38 -12.38 -48.08 -14.80
N ALA A 39 -13.54 -47.45 -14.61
CA ALA A 39 -14.85 -47.93 -15.07
C ALA A 39 -15.69 -48.93 -14.25
N SER A 40 -17.00 -48.79 -14.49
CA SER A 40 -18.13 -49.71 -14.29
C SER A 40 -18.71 -49.79 -12.86
N VAL A 41 -19.95 -49.34 -12.62
CA VAL A 41 -21.25 -49.96 -12.99
C VAL A 41 -21.49 -51.30 -12.30
N ALA A 42 -22.39 -51.30 -11.30
CA ALA A 42 -23.38 -52.35 -10.96
C ALA A 42 -23.90 -52.06 -9.53
N LEU A 43 -25.10 -51.52 -9.33
CA LEU A 43 -26.35 -52.28 -9.16
C LEU A 43 -26.12 -53.72 -8.67
N THR A 44 -26.24 -53.95 -7.35
CA THR A 44 -26.46 -55.29 -6.79
C THR A 44 -27.52 -55.25 -5.70
N THR A 45 -28.67 -55.81 -6.07
CA THR A 45 -29.78 -56.28 -5.26
C THR A 45 -29.42 -57.48 -4.37
N MET A 46 -30.14 -57.58 -3.24
CA MET A 46 -30.53 -58.79 -2.47
C MET A 46 -29.57 -59.36 -1.41
N ALA A 47 -30.04 -59.30 -0.15
CA ALA A 47 -30.19 -60.40 0.81
C ALA A 47 -30.80 -59.79 2.09
N SER A 48 -31.96 -60.13 2.67
CA SER A 48 -32.74 -61.38 2.74
C SER A 48 -31.91 -62.59 3.14
N SER A 49 -31.86 -62.86 4.44
CA SER A 49 -31.47 -64.15 5.01
C SER A 49 -31.97 -64.29 6.46
N PRO A 50 -32.17 -65.53 6.94
CA PRO A 50 -33.53 -66.00 7.22
C PRO A 50 -33.70 -66.53 8.65
N LEU A 51 -34.95 -66.51 9.12
CA LEU A 51 -35.38 -67.28 10.29
C LEU A 51 -35.54 -68.75 9.89
N ALA A 52 -34.75 -69.62 10.52
CA ALA A 52 -34.95 -71.06 10.49
C ALA A 52 -35.97 -71.51 11.57
N PRO A 53 -36.72 -72.60 11.33
CA PRO A 53 -37.85 -73.04 12.14
C PRO A 53 -37.47 -74.18 13.10
N THR A 54 -38.28 -74.42 14.14
CA THR A 54 -39.01 -75.69 14.36
C THR A 54 -39.76 -75.72 15.70
N THR A 55 -41.09 -75.71 15.59
CA THR A 55 -42.07 -76.60 16.24
C THR A 55 -41.88 -77.02 17.71
N ALA A 56 -42.83 -76.67 18.57
CA ALA A 56 -43.88 -77.60 19.02
C ALA A 56 -44.88 -76.94 19.99
N ALA A 57 -46.16 -77.01 19.58
CA ALA A 57 -47.35 -77.17 20.40
C ALA A 57 -47.46 -76.45 21.76
N SER A 58 -48.28 -75.39 21.81
CA SER A 58 -49.42 -75.42 22.74
C SER A 58 -50.62 -74.66 22.17
N ARG A 59 -51.74 -75.39 22.15
CA ARG A 59 -53.09 -74.91 21.88
C ARG A 59 -53.47 -73.93 23.01
N GLY A 60 -53.58 -72.66 22.67
CA GLY A 60 -54.15 -71.64 23.54
C GLY A 60 -54.87 -70.62 22.68
N ALA A 61 -56.18 -70.81 22.52
CA ALA A 61 -57.04 -69.82 21.88
C ALA A 61 -56.89 -68.49 22.62
N ASN A 62 -56.23 -67.51 22.00
CA ASN A 62 -56.35 -66.13 22.41
C ASN A 62 -56.48 -65.26 21.15
N LYS A 63 -57.74 -65.07 20.73
CA LYS A 63 -58.16 -63.93 19.90
C LYS A 63 -58.01 -62.66 20.75
N GLY A 64 -56.78 -62.36 21.16
CA GLY A 64 -56.38 -61.12 21.79
C GLY A 64 -56.22 -60.09 20.68
N SER A 65 -57.34 -59.56 20.22
CA SER A 65 -57.39 -58.25 19.59
C SER A 65 -56.51 -57.31 20.43
N THR A 66 -55.30 -56.99 19.96
CA THR A 66 -54.55 -55.82 20.41
C THR A 66 -55.33 -54.60 19.94
N ARG A 67 -56.47 -54.35 20.60
CA ARG A 67 -57.04 -53.02 20.71
C ARG A 67 -55.93 -52.22 21.36
N MET A 68 -55.12 -51.55 20.54
CA MET A 68 -54.26 -50.49 21.03
C MET A 68 -55.11 -49.64 21.96
N ASN A 69 -54.69 -49.52 23.21
CA ASN A 69 -55.39 -48.75 24.20
C ASN A 69 -55.68 -47.36 23.58
N ALA A 70 -56.88 -46.82 23.74
CA ALA A 70 -57.25 -45.53 23.18
C ALA A 70 -56.27 -44.40 23.61
N LYS A 71 -55.48 -44.63 24.66
CA LYS A 71 -54.33 -43.82 25.06
C LYS A 71 -53.16 -43.92 24.07
N THR A 72 -52.68 -45.11 23.72
CA THR A 72 -51.56 -45.29 22.75
C THR A 72 -51.92 -44.80 21.35
N ILE A 73 -53.17 -44.93 20.91
CA ILE A 73 -53.62 -44.37 19.61
C ILE A 73 -53.57 -42.84 19.64
N ARG A 74 -53.99 -42.20 20.74
CA ARG A 74 -53.90 -40.75 20.92
C ARG A 74 -52.47 -40.26 21.02
N ASP A 75 -51.62 -40.97 21.73
CA ASP A 75 -50.20 -40.63 21.88
C ASP A 75 -49.47 -40.76 20.54
N LEU A 76 -49.76 -41.80 19.74
CA LEU A 76 -49.21 -41.95 18.39
C LEU A 76 -49.69 -40.84 17.44
N ALA A 77 -50.97 -40.47 17.51
CA ALA A 77 -51.52 -39.37 16.73
C ALA A 77 -50.90 -38.01 17.11
N ARG A 78 -50.59 -37.81 18.40
CA ARG A 78 -49.89 -36.62 18.90
C ARG A 78 -48.46 -36.56 18.40
N VAL A 79 -47.70 -37.66 18.49
CA VAL A 79 -46.33 -37.75 17.98
C VAL A 79 -46.30 -37.55 16.46
N HIS A 80 -47.26 -38.10 15.73
CA HIS A 80 -47.36 -37.90 14.29
C HIS A 80 -47.69 -36.44 13.92
N ALA A 81 -48.56 -35.77 14.70
CA ALA A 81 -48.84 -34.35 14.52
C ALA A 81 -47.61 -33.48 14.84
N GLU A 82 -46.85 -33.80 15.89
CA GLU A 82 -45.60 -33.13 16.23
C GLU A 82 -44.52 -33.36 15.16
N TYR A 83 -44.41 -34.58 14.61
CA TYR A 83 -43.51 -34.90 13.50
C TYR A 83 -43.82 -34.09 12.24
N HIS A 84 -45.10 -33.98 11.86
CA HIS A 84 -45.50 -33.16 10.70
C HIS A 84 -45.25 -31.67 10.94
N ARG A 85 -45.43 -31.19 12.18
CA ARG A 85 -45.10 -29.81 12.55
C ARG A 85 -43.60 -29.54 12.43
N ILE A 86 -42.77 -30.39 13.03
CA ILE A 86 -41.29 -30.27 12.96
C ILE A 86 -40.81 -30.37 11.52
N LYS A 87 -41.38 -31.29 10.73
CA LYS A 87 -41.04 -31.41 9.31
C LYS A 87 -41.34 -30.13 8.53
N LYS A 88 -42.50 -29.51 8.79
CA LYS A 88 -42.88 -28.23 8.17
C LYS A 88 -41.96 -27.08 8.62
N GLU A 89 -41.56 -27.05 9.88
CA GLU A 89 -40.58 -26.08 10.41
C GLU A 89 -39.19 -26.28 9.78
N MET A 90 -38.74 -27.53 9.61
CA MET A 90 -37.48 -27.85 8.93
C MET A 90 -37.49 -27.50 7.44
N GLU A 91 -38.59 -27.72 6.74
CA GLU A 91 -38.76 -27.31 5.35
C GLU A 91 -38.78 -25.78 5.22
N ALA A 92 -39.43 -25.07 6.16
CA ALA A 92 -39.40 -23.61 6.19
C ALA A 92 -37.98 -23.07 6.44
N LEU A 93 -37.21 -23.67 7.36
CA LEU A 93 -35.82 -23.30 7.63
C LEU A 93 -34.91 -23.58 6.43
N ARG A 94 -35.12 -24.69 5.71
CA ARG A 94 -34.37 -24.97 4.47
C ARG A 94 -34.66 -23.94 3.39
N MET A 95 -35.92 -23.57 3.21
CA MET A 95 -36.30 -22.53 2.24
C MET A 95 -35.73 -21.16 2.63
N ALA A 96 -35.72 -20.83 3.93
CA ALA A 96 -35.09 -19.60 4.44
C ALA A 96 -33.57 -19.59 4.22
N ASN A 97 -32.87 -20.70 4.46
CA ASN A 97 -31.43 -20.81 4.19
C ASN A 97 -31.10 -20.66 2.71
N VAL A 98 -31.88 -21.29 1.82
CA VAL A 98 -31.70 -21.11 0.36
C VAL A 98 -31.94 -19.66 -0.05
N GLN A 99 -32.93 -18.98 0.54
CA GLN A 99 -33.14 -17.55 0.28
C GLN A 99 -31.94 -16.71 0.74
N LEU A 100 -31.42 -16.95 1.95
CA LEU A 100 -30.23 -16.26 2.46
C LEU A 100 -28.99 -16.51 1.60
N GLU A 101 -28.80 -17.73 1.08
CA GLU A 101 -27.70 -18.05 0.16
C GLU A 101 -27.84 -17.31 -1.18
N THR A 102 -29.05 -17.17 -1.71
CA THR A 102 -29.28 -16.39 -2.93
C THR A 102 -29.11 -14.89 -2.71
N GLU A 103 -29.48 -14.36 -1.54
CA GLU A 103 -29.23 -12.98 -1.17
C GLU A 103 -27.74 -12.71 -0.95
N ARG A 104 -27.01 -13.62 -0.29
CA ARG A 104 -25.55 -13.58 -0.18
C ARG A 104 -24.86 -13.63 -1.54
N SER A 105 -25.34 -14.47 -2.46
CA SER A 105 -24.80 -14.53 -3.83
C SER A 105 -25.02 -13.23 -4.60
N LYS A 106 -26.20 -12.61 -4.45
CA LYS A 106 -26.47 -11.29 -5.04
C LYS A 106 -25.64 -10.18 -4.38
N MET A 107 -25.42 -10.25 -3.07
CA MET A 107 -24.54 -9.34 -2.34
C MET A 107 -23.09 -9.45 -2.87
N LYS A 108 -22.62 -10.69 -3.11
CA LYS A 108 -21.31 -10.96 -3.73
C LYS A 108 -21.21 -10.42 -5.16
N GLU A 109 -22.29 -10.50 -5.93
CA GLU A 109 -22.37 -9.93 -7.29
C GLU A 109 -22.36 -8.39 -7.29
N ILE A 110 -23.03 -7.75 -6.32
CA ILE A 110 -23.11 -6.28 -6.19
C ILE A 110 -21.82 -5.68 -5.61
N VAL A 111 -21.19 -6.38 -4.66
CA VAL A 111 -20.01 -5.89 -3.93
C VAL A 111 -18.70 -6.33 -4.60
N GLY A 112 -18.72 -7.35 -5.46
CA GLY A 112 -17.53 -7.80 -6.23
C GLY A 112 -16.36 -8.17 -5.31
N ASP A 113 -15.15 -7.73 -5.67
CA ASP A 113 -13.89 -7.94 -4.92
C ASP A 113 -13.86 -7.30 -3.51
N LEU A 114 -14.92 -6.60 -3.09
CA LEU A 114 -15.05 -6.04 -1.73
C LEU A 114 -15.79 -6.98 -0.76
N TYR A 115 -16.18 -8.19 -1.19
CA TYR A 115 -16.82 -9.17 -0.30
C TYR A 115 -15.79 -9.74 0.68
N VAL A 116 -15.88 -9.32 1.94
CA VAL A 116 -15.10 -9.92 3.04
C VAL A 116 -15.69 -11.30 3.32
N SER A 117 -14.89 -12.34 3.14
CA SER A 117 -15.30 -13.71 3.50
C SER A 117 -15.51 -13.86 5.02
N GLU A 118 -16.29 -14.86 5.45
CA GLU A 118 -16.50 -15.11 6.89
C GLU A 118 -15.17 -15.38 7.63
N ASP A 119 -14.19 -15.97 6.95
CA ASP A 119 -12.85 -16.20 7.50
C ASP A 119 -12.06 -14.89 7.63
N GLU A 120 -12.15 -13.99 6.65
CA GLU A 120 -11.54 -12.66 6.72
C GLU A 120 -12.20 -11.79 7.79
N GLU A 121 -13.51 -11.89 7.99
CA GLU A 121 -14.24 -11.18 9.06
C GLU A 121 -13.75 -11.63 10.44
N ARG A 122 -13.61 -12.94 10.65
CA ARG A 122 -13.01 -13.49 11.88
C ARG A 122 -11.58 -13.03 12.09
N LEU A 123 -10.77 -12.97 11.03
CA LEU A 123 -9.40 -12.47 11.09
C LEU A 123 -9.35 -10.98 11.43
N LEU A 124 -10.27 -10.17 10.90
CA LEU A 124 -10.39 -8.75 11.21
C LEU A 124 -10.78 -8.53 12.67
N HIS A 125 -11.76 -9.27 13.17
CA HIS A 125 -12.18 -9.20 14.58
C HIS A 125 -11.03 -9.62 15.53
N THR A 126 -10.32 -10.69 15.21
CA THR A 126 -9.13 -11.14 15.96
C THR A 126 -8.02 -10.09 15.94
N SER A 127 -7.80 -9.46 14.78
CA SER A 127 -6.81 -8.39 14.62
C SER A 127 -7.19 -7.15 15.44
N TYR A 128 -8.48 -6.79 15.47
CA TYR A 128 -9.00 -5.71 16.31
C TYR A 128 -8.72 -5.99 17.80
N ILE A 129 -9.09 -7.17 18.31
CA ILE A 129 -8.84 -7.55 19.71
C ILE A 129 -7.35 -7.50 20.03
N SER A 130 -6.51 -8.03 19.13
CA SER A 130 -5.05 -8.03 19.32
C SER A 130 -4.48 -6.61 19.39
N LEU A 131 -4.84 -5.74 18.45
CA LEU A 131 -4.37 -4.35 18.41
C LEU A 131 -4.86 -3.55 19.62
N TYR A 132 -6.14 -3.72 19.99
CA TYR A 132 -6.70 -3.09 21.18
C TYR A 132 -5.98 -3.56 22.45
N SER A 133 -5.74 -4.86 22.60
CA SER A 133 -5.01 -5.41 23.76
C SER A 133 -3.57 -4.88 23.84
N GLN A 134 -2.88 -4.73 22.70
CA GLN A 134 -1.55 -4.13 22.66
C GLN A 134 -1.56 -2.66 23.07
N ILE A 135 -2.58 -1.89 22.66
CA ILE A 135 -2.75 -0.50 23.08
C ILE A 135 -2.93 -0.47 24.60
N VAL A 136 -3.89 -1.23 25.14
CA VAL A 136 -4.19 -1.28 26.58
C VAL A 136 -2.95 -1.66 27.39
N ALA A 137 -2.24 -2.73 27.00
CA ALA A 137 -1.00 -3.15 27.64
C ALA A 137 0.09 -2.06 27.59
N SER A 138 0.15 -1.27 26.51
CA SER A 138 1.14 -0.20 26.37
C SER A 138 0.85 1.03 27.25
N LEU A 139 -0.39 1.24 27.71
CA LEU A 139 -0.79 2.43 28.48
C LEU A 139 -0.10 2.54 29.85
N GLU A 140 0.31 1.40 30.41
CA GLU A 140 1.02 1.31 31.69
C GLU A 140 2.52 1.58 31.56
N THR A 141 3.04 1.62 30.33
CA THR A 141 4.46 1.87 30.06
C THR A 141 4.82 3.36 30.07
N ALA A 142 6.09 3.68 30.27
CA ALA A 142 6.60 5.06 30.24
C ALA A 142 6.47 5.74 28.85
N ARG A 143 6.32 4.95 27.79
CA ARG A 143 6.11 5.42 26.41
C ARG A 143 4.98 4.62 25.75
N PRO A 144 3.71 5.05 25.92
CA PRO A 144 2.59 4.37 25.31
C PRO A 144 2.71 4.33 23.79
N ARG A 145 2.40 3.19 23.18
CA ARG A 145 2.45 2.99 21.72
C ARG A 145 1.15 3.43 21.03
N THR A 146 0.28 4.15 21.74
CA THR A 146 -1.03 4.62 21.26
C THR A 146 -0.92 5.37 19.92
N ALA A 147 0.05 6.26 19.76
CA ALA A 147 0.22 7.03 18.51
C ALA A 147 0.56 6.16 17.28
N GLU A 148 1.22 5.02 17.49
CA GLU A 148 1.63 4.09 16.42
C GLU A 148 0.51 3.08 16.09
N LEU A 149 -0.19 2.59 17.12
CA LEU A 149 -1.15 1.49 17.01
C LEU A 149 -2.57 1.97 16.68
N MET A 150 -2.97 3.17 17.11
CA MET A 150 -4.32 3.71 16.83
C MET A 150 -4.62 3.86 15.33
N PRO A 151 -3.70 4.36 14.47
CA PRO A 151 -3.95 4.39 13.04
C PRO A 151 -4.18 2.99 12.42
N GLN A 152 -3.51 1.97 12.94
CA GLN A 152 -3.68 0.58 12.48
C GLN A 152 -5.03 0.03 12.92
N LEU A 153 -5.42 0.29 14.19
CA LEU A 153 -6.71 -0.07 14.73
C LEU A 153 -7.85 0.56 13.91
N TYR A 154 -7.74 1.85 13.56
CA TYR A 154 -8.72 2.53 12.71
C TYR A 154 -8.85 1.90 11.31
N GLY A 155 -7.74 1.44 10.73
CA GLY A 155 -7.76 0.69 9.48
C GLY A 155 -8.55 -0.62 9.57
N VAL A 156 -8.45 -1.32 10.70
CA VAL A 156 -9.24 -2.54 10.96
C VAL A 156 -10.72 -2.21 11.22
N LEU A 157 -11.02 -1.20 12.04
CA LEU A 157 -12.41 -0.79 12.33
C LEU A 157 -13.20 -0.42 11.08
N MET A 158 -12.56 0.23 10.11
CA MET A 158 -13.18 0.57 8.82
C MET A 158 -13.69 -0.67 8.04
N ARG A 159 -13.09 -1.84 8.29
CA ARG A 159 -13.34 -3.09 7.56
C ARG A 159 -14.25 -4.05 8.33
N LEU A 160 -14.43 -3.86 9.63
CA LEU A 160 -15.36 -4.66 10.44
C LEU A 160 -16.78 -4.58 9.86
N SER A 161 -17.55 -5.63 10.10
CA SER A 161 -18.97 -5.65 9.75
C SER A 161 -19.75 -4.64 10.58
N ASP A 162 -20.94 -4.31 10.11
CA ASP A 162 -21.80 -3.33 10.79
C ASP A 162 -22.27 -3.85 12.16
N VAL A 163 -22.34 -5.17 12.35
CA VAL A 163 -22.67 -5.79 13.65
C VAL A 163 -21.51 -5.60 14.62
N ASP A 164 -20.31 -6.05 14.25
CA ASP A 164 -19.12 -5.95 15.10
C ASP A 164 -18.78 -4.48 15.43
N LEU A 165 -18.93 -3.58 14.45
CA LEU A 165 -18.66 -2.16 14.66
C LEU A 165 -19.61 -1.53 15.69
N ASN A 166 -20.88 -1.93 15.67
CA ASN A 166 -21.87 -1.50 16.66
C ASN A 166 -21.59 -2.08 18.05
N ASP A 167 -21.20 -3.35 18.13
CA ASP A 167 -20.84 -3.99 19.39
C ASP A 167 -19.64 -3.28 20.04
N VAL A 168 -18.61 -2.97 19.26
CA VAL A 168 -17.46 -2.17 19.72
C VAL A 168 -17.90 -0.77 20.16
N TYR A 169 -18.78 -0.09 19.42
CA TYR A 169 -19.29 1.22 19.83
C TYR A 169 -19.99 1.18 21.19
N LEU A 170 -20.86 0.19 21.39
CA LEU A 170 -21.56 0.00 22.66
C LEU A 170 -20.59 -0.33 23.80
N GLU A 171 -19.56 -1.14 23.54
CA GLU A 171 -18.52 -1.46 24.52
C GLU A 171 -17.73 -0.22 24.93
N MET A 172 -17.24 0.56 23.96
CA MET A 172 -16.52 1.81 24.24
C MET A 172 -17.41 2.79 25.01
N MET A 173 -18.69 2.89 24.66
CA MET A 173 -19.62 3.78 25.34
C MET A 173 -19.92 3.35 26.77
N LYS A 174 -20.05 2.05 27.03
CA LYS A 174 -20.13 1.52 28.39
C LYS A 174 -18.89 1.90 29.19
N MET A 175 -17.69 1.77 28.60
CA MET A 175 -16.43 2.11 29.27
C MET A 175 -16.28 3.61 29.58
N ILE A 176 -16.82 4.47 28.72
CA ILE A 176 -16.79 5.93 28.91
C ILE A 176 -17.80 6.37 29.98
N MET A 177 -19.00 5.78 29.96
CA MET A 177 -20.09 6.10 30.90
C MET A 177 -19.96 5.42 32.25
N ASP A 178 -19.10 4.41 32.39
CA ASP A 178 -18.87 3.74 33.66
C ASP A 178 -18.08 4.67 34.60
N ASP A 179 -18.77 5.25 35.57
CA ASP A 179 -18.20 6.11 36.60
C ASP A 179 -17.43 5.33 37.68
N SER A 180 -17.29 4.01 37.56
CA SER A 180 -16.50 3.22 38.50
C SER A 180 -14.98 3.45 38.34
N ASP A 181 -14.23 3.40 39.46
CA ASP A 181 -12.76 3.50 39.51
C ASP A 181 -12.02 2.35 38.80
N THR A 182 -12.75 1.45 38.12
CA THR A 182 -12.18 0.26 37.48
C THR A 182 -11.47 0.57 36.16
N ALA A 183 -11.89 1.61 35.43
CA ALA A 183 -11.28 2.03 34.17
C ALA A 183 -10.35 3.24 34.36
N SER A 184 -9.05 3.03 34.14
CA SER A 184 -8.02 4.09 34.19
C SER A 184 -8.38 5.28 33.27
N PRO A 185 -8.14 6.54 33.66
CA PRO A 185 -8.41 7.71 32.82
C PRO A 185 -7.74 7.65 31.44
N LYS A 186 -6.56 7.03 31.35
CA LYS A 186 -5.86 6.82 30.07
C LYS A 186 -6.61 5.88 29.13
N LEU A 187 -7.22 4.83 29.69
CA LEU A 187 -8.01 3.86 28.95
C LEU A 187 -9.32 4.49 28.45
N ARG A 188 -9.96 5.30 29.30
CA ARG A 188 -11.14 6.09 28.89
C ARG A 188 -10.82 7.02 27.72
N GLY A 189 -9.68 7.72 27.75
CA GLY A 189 -9.25 8.55 26.62
C GLY A 189 -9.03 7.77 25.31
N VAL A 190 -8.57 6.51 25.38
CA VAL A 190 -8.50 5.64 24.20
C VAL A 190 -9.90 5.25 23.72
N ALA A 191 -10.79 4.86 24.64
CA ALA A 191 -12.17 4.51 24.32
C ALA A 191 -12.91 5.70 23.68
N GLU A 192 -12.71 6.92 24.17
CA GLU A 192 -13.26 8.16 23.57
C GLU A 192 -12.77 8.35 22.14
N GLY A 193 -11.47 8.19 21.90
CA GLY A 193 -10.89 8.29 20.56
C GLY A 193 -11.49 7.27 19.58
N ILE A 194 -11.67 6.02 20.03
CA ILE A 194 -12.30 4.95 19.24
C ILE A 194 -13.78 5.27 18.99
N ALA A 195 -14.53 5.67 20.02
CA ALA A 195 -15.95 5.99 19.91
C ALA A 195 -16.21 7.18 18.96
N ILE A 196 -15.38 8.23 19.02
CA ILE A 196 -15.42 9.35 18.08
C ILE A 196 -15.21 8.84 16.65
N LYS A 197 -14.19 8.01 16.45
CA LYS A 197 -13.89 7.49 15.11
C LYS A 197 -15.02 6.62 14.58
N ILE A 198 -15.61 5.76 15.42
CA ILE A 198 -16.77 4.95 15.03
C ILE A 198 -17.97 5.83 14.71
N GLY A 199 -18.19 6.92 15.46
CA GLY A 199 -19.22 7.91 15.14
C GLY A 199 -19.12 8.51 13.74
N GLU A 200 -17.91 8.66 13.18
CA GLU A 200 -17.70 9.13 11.79
C GLU A 200 -18.07 8.07 10.72
N MET A 201 -18.23 6.82 11.14
CA MET A 201 -18.32 5.62 10.30
C MET A 201 -19.64 4.87 10.45
N ILE A 202 -20.33 4.99 11.59
CA ILE A 202 -21.52 4.22 11.96
C ILE A 202 -22.71 4.48 11.02
N ASP A 203 -22.83 5.70 10.49
CA ASP A 203 -23.87 6.08 9.54
C ASP A 203 -23.60 5.57 8.11
N LYS A 204 -22.40 5.01 7.86
CA LYS A 204 -22.00 4.52 6.54
C LYS A 204 -22.01 2.99 6.56
N PRO A 205 -22.75 2.31 5.67
CA PRO A 205 -22.73 0.86 5.61
C PRO A 205 -21.35 0.34 5.18
N GLN A 206 -21.00 -0.88 5.59
CA GLN A 206 -19.67 -1.48 5.40
C GLN A 206 -19.13 -1.35 3.95
N HIS A 207 -19.94 -1.63 2.94
CA HIS A 207 -19.54 -1.54 1.53
C HIS A 207 -19.13 -0.11 1.10
N VAL A 208 -19.74 0.93 1.68
CA VAL A 208 -19.38 2.33 1.43
C VAL A 208 -18.05 2.67 2.13
N ARG A 209 -17.85 2.20 3.37
CA ARG A 209 -16.59 2.38 4.11
C ARG A 209 -15.41 1.74 3.38
N LEU A 210 -15.59 0.50 2.92
CA LEU A 210 -14.57 -0.23 2.16
C LEU A 210 -14.23 0.46 0.85
N LYS A 211 -15.24 0.98 0.11
CA LYS A 211 -15.00 1.72 -1.13
C LYS A 211 -14.22 3.03 -0.90
N LEU A 212 -14.54 3.77 0.17
CA LEU A 212 -13.80 4.96 0.57
C LEU A 212 -12.35 4.63 0.92
N HIS A 213 -12.13 3.60 1.73
CA HIS A 213 -10.79 3.16 2.11
C HIS A 213 -9.97 2.67 0.91
N ALA A 214 -10.59 1.95 -0.03
CA ALA A 214 -9.93 1.50 -1.26
C ALA A 214 -9.50 2.69 -2.13
N LYS A 215 -10.38 3.67 -2.29
CA LYS A 215 -10.09 4.91 -3.03
C LYS A 215 -8.95 5.72 -2.38
N GLU A 216 -8.98 5.89 -1.06
CA GLU A 216 -7.90 6.57 -0.33
C GLU A 216 -6.55 5.84 -0.45
N ALA A 217 -6.56 4.49 -0.45
CA ALA A 217 -5.35 3.70 -0.64
C ALA A 217 -4.78 3.83 -2.05
N GLU A 218 -5.63 3.90 -3.08
CA GLU A 218 -5.25 4.14 -4.47
C GLU A 218 -4.68 5.55 -4.65
N GLU A 219 -5.36 6.58 -4.12
CA GLU A 219 -4.89 7.97 -4.16
C GLU A 219 -3.54 8.13 -3.44
N ARG A 220 -3.35 7.47 -2.29
CA ARG A 220 -2.07 7.50 -1.56
C ARG A 220 -0.94 6.86 -2.37
N LYS A 221 -1.18 5.69 -2.98
CA LYS A 221 -0.20 5.03 -3.84
C LYS A 221 0.15 5.90 -5.06
N ALA A 222 -0.84 6.49 -5.71
CA ALA A 222 -0.63 7.39 -6.84
C ALA A 222 0.22 8.61 -6.44
N ALA A 223 -0.07 9.23 -5.29
CA ALA A 223 0.70 10.36 -4.77
C ALA A 223 2.15 9.97 -4.41
N GLU A 224 2.37 8.79 -3.84
CA GLU A 224 3.72 8.29 -3.54
C GLU A 224 4.52 8.00 -4.82
N GLU A 225 3.89 7.42 -5.84
CA GLU A 225 4.52 7.20 -7.15
C GLU A 225 4.87 8.52 -7.83
N GLU A 226 3.97 9.50 -7.81
CA GLU A 226 4.23 10.82 -8.38
C GLU A 226 5.40 11.51 -7.67
N ARG A 227 5.46 11.44 -6.34
CA ARG A 227 6.58 11.96 -5.56
C ARG A 227 7.90 11.28 -5.91
N LYS A 228 7.93 9.94 -6.01
CA LYS A 228 9.13 9.20 -6.42
C LYS A 228 9.59 9.59 -7.83
N ARG A 229 8.67 9.68 -8.79
CA ARG A 229 8.99 10.13 -10.16
C ARG A 229 9.52 11.56 -10.18
N ALA A 230 8.92 12.46 -9.40
CA ALA A 230 9.39 13.84 -9.29
C ALA A 230 10.79 13.92 -8.68
N GLU A 231 11.07 13.12 -7.64
CA GLU A 231 12.38 13.02 -6.99
C GLU A 231 13.44 12.45 -7.96
N GLU A 232 13.12 11.40 -8.72
CA GLU A 232 14.02 10.83 -9.74
C GLU A 232 14.34 11.83 -10.86
N VAL A 233 13.34 12.55 -11.36
CA VAL A 233 13.53 13.59 -12.38
C VAL A 233 14.37 14.74 -11.81
N ALA A 234 14.12 15.17 -10.58
CA ALA A 234 14.91 16.20 -9.92
C ALA A 234 16.38 15.77 -9.72
N GLN A 235 16.63 14.51 -9.34
CA GLN A 235 17.98 13.96 -9.21
C GLN A 235 18.71 13.89 -10.55
N LYS A 236 18.05 13.40 -11.61
CA LYS A 236 18.62 13.37 -12.97
C LYS A 236 18.96 14.76 -13.48
N ASN A 237 18.06 15.73 -13.30
CA ASN A 237 18.30 17.12 -13.69
C ASN A 237 19.45 17.75 -12.91
N LYS A 238 19.57 17.47 -11.60
CA LYS A 238 20.68 17.95 -10.77
C LYS A 238 22.02 17.36 -11.21
N ALA A 239 22.06 16.07 -11.53
CA ALA A 239 23.26 15.40 -12.05
C ALA A 239 23.69 15.97 -13.40
N GLN A 240 22.75 16.15 -14.33
CA GLN A 240 23.01 16.80 -15.63
C GLN A 240 23.53 18.22 -15.45
N TYR A 241 22.91 19.02 -14.57
CA TYR A 241 23.38 20.37 -14.29
C TYR A 241 24.81 20.40 -13.75
N ALA A 242 25.13 19.51 -12.81
CA ALA A 242 26.48 19.39 -12.26
C ALA A 242 27.52 19.04 -13.35
N GLU A 243 27.15 18.14 -14.27
CA GLU A 243 28.04 17.75 -15.37
C GLU A 243 28.24 18.88 -16.37
N HIS A 244 27.17 19.60 -16.76
CA HIS A 244 27.30 20.80 -17.59
C HIS A 244 28.19 21.85 -16.92
N ARG A 245 28.07 22.04 -15.60
CA ARG A 245 28.91 22.97 -14.85
C ARG A 245 30.39 22.55 -14.86
N ARG A 246 30.68 21.24 -14.73
CA ARG A 246 32.04 20.68 -14.83
C ARG A 246 32.64 20.94 -16.20
N LEU A 247 31.92 20.57 -17.26
CA LEU A 247 32.36 20.78 -18.65
C LEU A 247 32.56 22.26 -18.97
N ASN A 248 31.72 23.14 -18.41
CA ASN A 248 31.85 24.59 -18.59
C ASN A 248 33.12 25.13 -17.91
N ALA A 249 33.51 24.59 -16.76
CA ALA A 249 34.76 24.95 -16.09
C ALA A 249 35.99 24.50 -16.89
N VAL A 250 35.99 23.28 -17.44
CA VAL A 250 37.07 22.78 -18.31
C VAL A 250 37.20 23.63 -19.57
N ALA A 251 36.07 23.94 -20.23
CA ALA A 251 36.03 24.81 -21.40
C ALA A 251 36.60 26.21 -21.10
N HIS A 252 36.28 26.75 -19.92
CA HIS A 252 36.79 28.04 -19.47
C HIS A 252 38.30 28.01 -19.27
N ALA A 253 38.83 27.02 -18.55
CA ALA A 253 40.26 26.90 -18.30
C ALA A 253 41.06 26.84 -19.61
N PHE A 254 40.65 25.96 -20.53
CA PHE A 254 41.25 25.81 -21.85
C PHE A 254 41.20 27.10 -22.67
N LEU A 255 40.01 27.70 -22.83
CA LEU A 255 39.85 28.88 -23.66
C LEU A 255 40.53 30.11 -23.05
N ALA A 256 40.46 30.29 -21.73
CA ALA A 256 41.08 31.42 -21.04
C ALA A 256 42.61 31.39 -21.20
N GLN A 257 43.24 30.21 -21.12
CA GLN A 257 44.68 30.06 -21.37
C GLN A 257 45.05 30.49 -22.80
N ARG A 258 44.32 30.00 -23.81
CA ARG A 258 44.57 30.36 -25.22
C ARG A 258 44.33 31.84 -25.49
N LEU A 259 43.26 32.41 -24.93
CA LEU A 259 42.93 33.83 -25.10
C LEU A 259 43.95 34.75 -24.44
N ARG A 260 44.48 34.41 -23.25
CA ARG A 260 45.56 35.17 -22.61
C ARG A 260 46.83 35.20 -23.46
N ALA A 261 47.16 34.10 -24.13
CA ALA A 261 48.34 34.02 -24.99
C ALA A 261 48.28 34.94 -26.22
N VAL A 262 47.08 35.34 -26.66
CA VAL A 262 46.88 36.18 -27.85
C VAL A 262 46.41 37.59 -27.56
N ARG A 263 46.00 37.90 -26.31
CA ARG A 263 45.38 39.17 -25.92
C ARG A 263 46.24 40.40 -26.26
N ASP A 264 47.52 40.35 -25.88
CA ASP A 264 48.43 41.50 -25.96
C ASP A 264 49.41 41.41 -27.14
N VAL A 265 49.23 40.42 -28.02
CA VAL A 265 50.06 40.21 -29.21
C VAL A 265 49.32 40.75 -30.44
N ALA A 266 49.95 41.68 -31.17
CA ALA A 266 49.38 42.16 -32.42
C ALA A 266 49.17 40.99 -33.39
N HIS A 267 47.95 40.88 -33.95
CA HIS A 267 47.54 39.78 -34.81
C HIS A 267 48.45 39.57 -36.03
N ALA A 268 49.18 40.59 -36.47
CA ALA A 268 50.17 40.51 -37.55
C ALA A 268 51.39 39.63 -37.20
N HIS A 269 51.69 39.45 -35.91
CA HIS A 269 52.81 38.64 -35.42
C HIS A 269 52.40 37.20 -35.04
N LEU A 270 51.12 36.85 -35.19
CA LEU A 270 50.59 35.52 -34.90
C LEU A 270 50.38 34.76 -36.21
N ASN A 271 50.57 33.44 -36.18
CA ASN A 271 50.36 32.55 -37.32
C ASN A 271 49.27 31.50 -37.03
N GLY A 272 48.61 31.02 -38.08
CA GLY A 272 47.62 29.94 -38.03
C GLY A 272 46.47 30.21 -37.05
N GLU A 273 46.14 29.21 -36.24
CA GLU A 273 45.04 29.25 -35.28
C GLU A 273 45.14 30.39 -34.26
N ARG A 274 46.35 30.79 -33.85
CA ARG A 274 46.52 31.88 -32.88
C ARG A 274 46.11 33.23 -33.47
N ARG A 275 46.36 33.44 -34.77
CA ARG A 275 45.93 34.64 -35.49
C ARG A 275 44.41 34.67 -35.64
N GLU A 276 43.81 33.54 -35.98
CA GLU A 276 42.36 33.43 -36.07
C GLU A 276 41.68 33.71 -34.73
N LEU A 277 42.20 33.14 -33.65
CA LEU A 277 41.71 33.38 -32.30
C LEU A 277 41.83 34.87 -31.90
N ALA A 278 42.94 35.53 -32.20
CA ALA A 278 43.11 36.96 -31.97
C ALA A 278 42.09 37.80 -32.76
N LEU A 279 41.86 37.47 -34.04
CA LEU A 279 40.86 38.14 -34.87
C LEU A 279 39.43 37.91 -34.35
N ARG A 280 39.13 36.70 -33.84
CA ARG A 280 37.84 36.40 -33.20
C ARG A 280 37.65 37.24 -31.94
N LEU A 281 38.65 37.29 -31.05
CA LEU A 281 38.61 38.10 -29.83
C LEU A 281 38.41 39.61 -30.11
N MET A 282 38.99 40.12 -31.20
CA MET A 282 38.76 41.51 -31.63
C MET A 282 37.35 41.75 -32.15
N LYS A 283 36.80 40.83 -32.95
CA LYS A 283 35.49 40.97 -33.59
C LYS A 283 34.31 40.63 -32.68
N ARG A 284 34.53 39.85 -31.62
CA ARG A 284 33.49 39.30 -30.75
C ARG A 284 33.66 39.81 -29.32
N PRO A 285 33.00 40.92 -28.94
CA PRO A 285 33.15 41.50 -27.61
C PRO A 285 32.73 40.54 -26.48
N GLU A 286 31.80 39.62 -26.74
CA GLU A 286 31.36 38.59 -25.81
C GLU A 286 32.49 37.63 -25.38
N LEU A 287 33.51 37.40 -26.23
CA LEU A 287 34.66 36.57 -25.87
C LEU A 287 35.55 37.22 -24.82
N LYS A 288 35.49 38.55 -24.69
CA LYS A 288 36.26 39.27 -23.67
C LYS A 288 35.79 38.92 -22.26
N ILE A 289 34.53 38.51 -22.09
CA ILE A 289 33.96 38.08 -20.81
C ILE A 289 34.77 36.94 -20.21
N VAL A 290 35.27 36.01 -21.04
CA VAL A 290 36.06 34.85 -20.59
C VAL A 290 37.30 35.27 -19.78
N LEU A 291 37.87 36.44 -20.10
CA LEU A 291 39.06 37.00 -19.47
C LEU A 291 38.76 37.99 -18.35
N MET A 292 37.51 38.41 -18.18
CA MET A 292 37.11 39.41 -17.19
C MET A 292 36.92 38.76 -15.81
N PRO A 293 37.36 39.42 -14.72
CA PRO A 293 36.99 39.04 -13.38
C PRO A 293 35.50 39.35 -13.10
N PRO A 294 34.85 38.66 -12.14
CA PRO A 294 33.41 38.81 -11.89
C PRO A 294 32.92 40.24 -11.62
N HIS A 295 33.76 41.09 -11.03
CA HIS A 295 33.40 42.49 -10.78
C HIS A 295 33.35 43.34 -12.06
N GLU A 296 34.19 43.06 -13.05
CA GLU A 296 34.16 43.73 -14.36
C GLU A 296 32.95 43.29 -15.17
N CYS A 297 32.56 42.01 -15.09
CA CYS A 297 31.35 41.50 -15.71
C CYS A 297 30.11 42.28 -15.23
N ARG A 298 30.03 42.61 -13.93
CA ARG A 298 28.92 43.43 -13.38
C ARG A 298 28.93 44.88 -13.86
N ALA A 299 30.11 45.41 -14.17
CA ALA A 299 30.27 46.79 -14.62
C ALA A 299 29.94 46.99 -16.11
N ILE A 300 29.73 45.89 -16.87
CA ILE A 300 29.32 45.97 -18.28
C ILE A 300 27.96 46.66 -18.39
N PRO A 301 27.83 47.73 -19.22
CA PRO A 301 26.57 48.41 -19.41
C PRO A 301 25.47 47.48 -19.94
N PRO A 302 24.20 47.61 -19.47
CA PRO A 302 23.10 46.75 -19.91
C PRO A 302 22.90 46.72 -21.44
N GLY A 303 23.18 47.83 -22.12
CA GLY A 303 23.12 47.93 -23.58
C GLY A 303 24.11 47.01 -24.31
N GLN A 304 25.26 46.69 -23.71
CA GLN A 304 26.23 45.75 -24.29
C GLN A 304 25.74 44.30 -24.16
N TYR A 305 25.10 43.94 -23.04
CA TYR A 305 24.51 42.60 -22.90
C TYR A 305 23.41 42.33 -23.93
N LYS A 306 22.66 43.37 -24.33
CA LYS A 306 21.64 43.24 -25.40
C LYS A 306 22.26 43.07 -26.79
N SER A 307 23.45 43.60 -27.02
CA SER A 307 24.15 43.45 -28.31
C SER A 307 24.97 42.16 -28.40
N PHE A 308 25.23 41.49 -27.27
CA PHE A 308 25.88 40.19 -27.28
C PHE A 308 24.99 39.13 -27.94
N GLY A 309 25.54 38.54 -29.00
CA GLY A 309 24.94 37.45 -29.73
C GLY A 309 25.56 36.12 -29.34
N THR A 310 24.78 35.06 -29.42
CA THR A 310 25.29 33.68 -29.30
C THR A 310 25.47 33.02 -30.68
N SER A 311 25.32 33.79 -31.76
CA SER A 311 25.44 33.32 -33.15
C SER A 311 26.89 33.42 -33.63
N GLY A 312 27.44 32.30 -34.10
CA GLY A 312 28.83 32.19 -34.54
C GLY A 312 29.85 31.93 -33.43
N LEU A 313 29.38 31.75 -32.18
CA LEU A 313 30.21 31.24 -31.09
C LEU A 313 30.39 29.73 -31.23
N GLN A 314 31.62 29.28 -31.02
CA GLN A 314 31.94 27.86 -30.95
C GLN A 314 31.39 27.25 -29.65
N PRO A 315 31.11 25.94 -29.62
CA PRO A 315 30.62 25.26 -28.41
C PRO A 315 31.44 25.55 -27.15
N VAL A 316 32.77 25.54 -27.27
CA VAL A 316 33.72 25.81 -26.18
C VAL A 316 33.61 27.26 -25.69
N GLU A 317 33.43 28.21 -26.60
CA GLU A 317 33.26 29.64 -26.29
C GLU A 317 31.95 29.87 -25.50
N VAL A 318 30.86 29.23 -25.92
CA VAL A 318 29.57 29.30 -25.21
C VAL A 318 29.70 28.76 -23.79
N ARG A 319 30.32 27.58 -23.62
CA ARG A 319 30.54 26.94 -22.31
C ARG A 319 31.41 27.80 -21.39
N ALA A 320 32.51 28.36 -21.92
CA ALA A 320 33.43 29.22 -21.18
C ALA A 320 32.77 30.53 -20.71
N ILE A 321 32.01 31.21 -21.57
CA ILE A 321 31.28 32.44 -21.19
C ILE A 321 30.23 32.11 -20.12
N THR A 322 29.51 30.99 -20.28
CA THR A 322 28.51 30.55 -19.31
C THR A 322 29.12 30.35 -17.92
N HIS A 323 30.31 29.74 -17.83
CA HIS A 323 31.01 29.56 -16.55
C HIS A 323 31.33 30.88 -15.84
N VAL A 324 31.84 31.88 -16.57
CA VAL A 324 32.18 33.19 -15.98
C VAL A 324 30.93 33.94 -15.52
N MET A 325 29.85 33.87 -16.30
CA MET A 325 28.60 34.51 -15.94
C MET A 325 27.91 33.81 -14.76
N ASP A 326 27.88 32.48 -14.73
CA ASP A 326 27.30 31.69 -13.63
C ASP A 326 28.06 31.87 -12.30
N SER A 327 29.38 32.13 -12.37
CA SER A 327 30.21 32.45 -11.20
C SER A 327 30.14 33.93 -10.78
N THR A 328 29.43 34.77 -11.53
CA THR A 328 29.26 36.19 -11.20
C THR A 328 27.99 36.40 -10.38
N ASP A 329 28.16 36.69 -9.10
CA ASP A 329 27.03 37.01 -8.21
C ASP A 329 26.36 38.34 -8.58
N LYS A 330 25.02 38.38 -8.52
CA LYS A 330 24.19 39.59 -8.72
C LYS A 330 24.34 40.23 -10.11
N LEU A 331 24.15 39.43 -11.16
CA LEU A 331 23.98 39.94 -12.52
C LEU A 331 22.70 40.81 -12.64
N GLY A 332 22.79 41.89 -13.41
CA GLY A 332 21.61 42.69 -13.77
C GLY A 332 20.64 41.92 -14.68
N THR A 333 19.40 42.41 -14.82
CA THR A 333 18.34 41.71 -15.59
C THR A 333 18.75 41.34 -17.02
N ASP A 334 19.42 42.24 -17.74
CA ASP A 334 19.85 41.98 -19.13
C ASP A 334 20.99 40.95 -19.20
N ALA A 335 21.92 40.98 -18.23
CA ALA A 335 22.98 39.99 -18.12
C ALA A 335 22.42 38.60 -17.75
N GLN A 336 21.43 38.55 -16.87
CA GLN A 336 20.72 37.31 -16.54
C GLN A 336 19.96 36.74 -17.75
N ARG A 337 19.35 37.60 -18.58
CA ARG A 337 18.74 37.16 -19.85
C ARG A 337 19.76 36.53 -20.79
N PHE A 338 20.93 37.17 -20.94
CA PHE A 338 22.01 36.62 -21.76
C PHE A 338 22.52 35.29 -21.21
N LEU A 339 22.72 35.18 -19.88
CA LEU A 339 23.06 33.91 -19.22
C LEU A 339 22.01 32.83 -19.49
N ASN A 340 20.72 33.13 -19.39
CA ASN A 340 19.67 32.15 -19.66
C ASN A 340 19.72 31.63 -21.11
N VAL A 341 20.01 32.48 -22.09
CA VAL A 341 20.19 32.07 -23.49
C VAL A 341 21.43 31.17 -23.63
N LEU A 342 22.53 31.52 -22.98
CA LEU A 342 23.76 30.72 -22.99
C LEU A 342 23.56 29.35 -22.31
N THR A 343 22.87 29.31 -21.17
CA THR A 343 22.54 28.08 -20.45
C THR A 343 21.66 27.16 -21.29
N THR A 344 20.61 27.72 -21.93
CA THR A 344 19.75 26.96 -22.85
C THR A 344 20.57 26.34 -24.00
N LYS A 345 21.51 27.11 -24.56
CA LYS A 345 22.41 26.59 -25.59
C LYS A 345 23.37 25.54 -25.05
N CYS A 346 23.91 25.70 -23.85
CA CYS A 346 24.79 24.71 -23.23
C CYS A 346 24.10 23.35 -23.04
N TYR A 347 22.82 23.34 -22.70
CA TYR A 347 22.02 22.11 -22.60
C TYR A 347 21.76 21.45 -23.96
N ALA A 348 21.75 22.21 -25.05
CA ALA A 348 21.62 21.68 -26.41
C ALA A 348 22.95 21.18 -27.01
N LEU A 349 24.09 21.47 -26.37
CA LEU A 349 25.41 21.03 -26.83
C LEU A 349 25.71 19.61 -26.34
N PRO A 350 26.49 18.81 -27.11
CA PRO A 350 26.89 17.47 -26.69
C PRO A 350 27.68 17.52 -25.37
N MET A 351 27.54 16.46 -24.57
CA MET A 351 28.20 16.31 -23.27
C MET A 351 29.69 15.95 -23.35
N GLN A 352 30.27 15.92 -24.54
CA GLN A 352 31.70 15.68 -24.77
C GLN A 352 32.33 17.00 -25.21
N LEU A 353 33.49 17.34 -24.65
CA LEU A 353 34.37 18.31 -25.30
C LEU A 353 35.21 17.52 -26.31
N GLY A 354 35.53 18.10 -27.47
CA GLY A 354 36.35 17.41 -28.47
C GLY A 354 37.65 16.87 -27.86
N GLU A 355 38.15 15.75 -28.37
CA GLU A 355 39.27 14.97 -27.80
C GLU A 355 40.50 15.83 -27.44
N ASP A 356 40.78 16.88 -28.23
CA ASP A 356 41.89 17.81 -28.03
C ASP A 356 41.80 18.64 -26.74
N ILE A 357 40.61 18.83 -26.18
CA ILE A 357 40.37 19.67 -25.00
C ILE A 357 40.37 18.85 -23.72
N GLU A 358 39.93 17.59 -23.80
CA GLU A 358 39.94 16.67 -22.67
C GLU A 358 41.37 16.24 -22.29
N ALA A 359 42.29 16.22 -23.26
CA ALA A 359 43.71 15.89 -23.04
C ALA A 359 44.51 16.99 -22.32
N GLU A 360 44.14 18.27 -22.47
CA GLU A 360 44.83 19.41 -21.82
C GLU A 360 44.21 19.78 -20.44
N GLY A 361 43.08 19.18 -20.08
CA GLY A 361 42.34 19.47 -18.84
C GLY A 361 42.56 18.47 -17.69
N ASN A 362 43.24 17.35 -17.94
CA ASN A 362 43.76 16.42 -16.92
C ASN A 362 45.22 16.75 -16.60
#